data_AF-A0A558D0U8-F1
#
_entry.id   AF-A0A558D0U8-F1
#
_cell.length_a   1.000
_cell.length_b   1.000
_cell.length_c   1.000
_cell.angle_alpha   90.00
_cell.angle_beta   90.00
_cell.angle_gamma   90.00
#
_symmetry.space_group_name_H-M   'P 1'
#
loop_
_entity.id
_entity.type
_entity.pdbx_description
1 polymer ?
#
loop_
_entity_poly.entity_id
_entity_poly.type
_entity_poly.pdbx_seq_one_letter_code
_entity_poly.pdbx_strand_id
1 'polypeptide(L)' 'MRPHFLDEVKGLVYKLRLKMQQSQMLIDGRTVDLIPGMTVVAEVKTGKRRLIEYVLSPLLRKVDESVKER' A
#
# COMPACT_ATOMS: atom_id res chain seq x y z
N MET A 1 8.75 19.16 -36.47
CA MET A 1 7.95 18.06 -35.90
C MET A 1 8.63 17.58 -34.61
N ARG A 2 8.15 18.04 -33.44
CA ARG A 2 8.60 17.59 -32.12
C ARG A 2 7.37 17.01 -31.41
N PRO A 3 7.37 15.76 -30.94
CA PRO A 3 6.20 15.26 -30.22
C PRO A 3 6.18 15.90 -28.83
N HIS A 4 5.06 16.57 -28.54
CA HIS A 4 4.63 16.88 -27.18
C HIS A 4 4.16 15.56 -26.56
N PHE A 5 4.97 14.97 -25.69
CA PHE A 5 4.47 13.95 -24.77
C PHE A 5 3.59 14.66 -23.76
N LEU A 6 2.30 14.34 -23.81
CA LEU A 6 1.28 14.79 -22.87
C LEU A 6 1.80 14.62 -21.44
N ASP A 7 1.67 15.67 -20.63
CA ASP A 7 1.80 15.57 -19.19
C ASP A 7 0.80 14.52 -18.70
N GLU A 8 1.32 13.34 -18.40
CA GLU A 8 0.61 12.26 -17.75
C GLU A 8 0.13 12.81 -16.40
N VAL A 9 -1.18 12.80 -16.17
CA VAL A 9 -1.78 13.23 -14.88
C VAL A 9 -1.26 12.30 -13.79
N LYS A 10 -0.11 12.63 -13.23
CA LYS A 10 0.42 11.95 -12.05
C LYS A 10 -0.53 12.32 -10.91
N GLY A 11 -1.35 11.36 -10.48
CA GLY A 11 -2.10 11.47 -9.24
C GLY A 11 -1.18 11.69 -8.04
N LEU A 12 -1.64 11.40 -6.82
CA LEU A 12 -0.81 11.61 -5.63
C LEU A 12 0.46 10.72 -5.67
N VAL A 13 1.63 11.35 -5.85
CA VAL A 13 2.95 10.68 -5.82
C VAL A 13 3.57 10.87 -4.44
N TYR A 14 3.89 9.77 -3.77
CA TYR A 14 4.52 9.78 -2.46
C TYR A 14 5.93 9.20 -2.53
N LYS A 15 6.90 9.91 -1.94
CA LYS A 15 8.25 9.38 -1.73
C LYS A 15 8.23 8.41 -0.56
N LEU A 16 8.90 7.27 -0.70
CA LEU A 16 9.03 6.28 0.36
C LEU A 16 10.51 5.92 0.57
N ARG A 17 10.91 5.76 1.83
CA ARG A 17 12.24 5.27 2.21
C ARG A 17 12.08 3.93 2.92
N LEU A 18 12.78 2.92 2.42
CA LEU A 18 12.80 1.57 3.00
C LEU A 18 14.12 1.38 3.76
N LYS A 19 14.03 0.77 4.94
CA LYS A 19 15.19 0.26 5.69
C LYS A 19 14.96 -1.23 5.91
N MET A 20 15.94 -2.04 5.55
CA MET A 20 15.91 -3.46 5.87
C MET A 20 15.97 -3.65 7.39
N GLN A 21 15.03 -4.41 7.95
CA GLN A 21 15.00 -4.71 9.38
C GLN A 21 16.16 -5.64 9.78
N GLN A 22 16.56 -6.53 8.87
CA GLN A 22 17.65 -7.48 9.06
C GLN A 22 18.55 -7.45 7.82
N SER A 23 19.86 -7.51 8.05
CA SER A 23 20.88 -7.60 6.99
C SER A 23 21.28 -9.05 6.70
N GLN A 24 20.61 -10.02 7.33
CA GLN A 24 20.89 -11.44 7.21
C GLN A 24 19.61 -12.20 6.91
N MET A 25 19.72 -13.30 6.18
CA MET A 25 18.60 -14.19 5.85
C MET A 25 19.03 -15.64 6.01
N LEU A 26 18.12 -16.49 6.50
CA LEU A 26 18.33 -17.93 6.52
C LEU A 26 17.94 -18.51 5.15
N ILE A 27 18.92 -19.01 4.40
CA ILE A 27 18.73 -19.66 3.09
C ILE A 27 19.40 -21.02 3.15
N ASP A 28 18.67 -22.09 2.82
CA ASP A 28 19.17 -23.47 2.79
C ASP A 28 19.91 -23.88 4.08
N GLY A 29 19.38 -23.46 5.24
CA GLY A 29 19.95 -23.76 6.56
C GLY A 29 21.20 -22.96 6.92
N ARG A 30 21.60 -21.98 6.10
CA ARG A 30 22.75 -21.11 6.35
C ARG A 30 22.29 -19.66 6.51
N THR A 31 22.81 -18.98 7.52
CA THR A 31 22.66 -17.54 7.64
C THR A 31 23.58 -16.87 6.62
N VAL A 32 23.00 -16.18 5.65
CA VAL A 32 23.74 -15.42 4.64
C VAL A 32 23.53 -13.93 4.87
N ASP A 33 24.61 -13.15 4.72
CA ASP A 33 24.52 -11.69 4.68
C ASP A 33 23.90 -11.26 3.34
N LEU A 34 23.06 -10.22 3.39
CA LEU A 34 22.57 -9.55 2.20
C LEU A 34 23.70 -8.69 1.62
N ILE A 35 24.13 -9.03 0.40
CA ILE A 35 25.25 -8.39 -0.28
C ILE A 35 24.73 -7.35 -1.29
N PRO A 36 25.42 -6.22 -1.50
CA PRO A 36 25.11 -5.31 -2.60
C PRO A 36 25.05 -6.04 -3.95
N GLY A 37 24.08 -5.68 -4.79
CA GLY A 37 23.85 -6.32 -6.09
C GLY A 37 22.72 -7.35 -6.11
N MET A 38 22.14 -7.70 -4.96
CA MET A 38 20.92 -8.50 -4.88
C MET A 38 19.67 -7.67 -5.20
N THR A 39 18.69 -8.29 -5.88
CA THR A 39 17.39 -7.67 -6.16
C THR A 39 16.52 -7.67 -4.91
N VAL A 40 16.00 -6.51 -4.53
CA VAL A 40 15.06 -6.36 -3.40
C VAL A 40 13.67 -6.06 -3.95
N VAL A 41 12.67 -6.85 -3.54
CA VAL A 41 11.25 -6.61 -3.85
C VAL A 41 10.55 -6.15 -2.59
N ALA A 42 9.89 -5.00 -2.64
CA ALA A 42 9.10 -4.45 -1.54
C ALA A 42 7.66 -4.22 -2.01
N GLU A 43 6.69 -4.70 -1.23
CA GLU A 43 5.27 -4.53 -1.51
C GLU A 43 4.67 -3.51 -0.54
N VAL A 44 4.00 -2.48 -1.05
CA VAL A 44 3.31 -1.46 -0.23
C VAL A 44 1.82 -1.78 -0.22
N LYS A 45 1.33 -2.36 0.88
CA LYS A 45 -0.11 -2.59 1.09
C LYS A 45 -0.74 -1.33 1.66
N THR A 46 -1.37 -0.52 0.80
CA THR A 46 -2.17 0.64 1.22
C THR A 46 -3.60 0.20 1.54
N GLY A 47 -4.11 0.62 2.70
CA GLY A 47 -5.44 0.24 3.18
C GLY A 47 -5.41 -0.96 4.14
N LYS A 48 -5.73 -0.70 5.41
CA LYS A 48 -6.13 -1.72 6.36
C LYS A 48 -7.64 -1.59 6.51
N ARG A 49 -8.43 -2.18 5.60
CA ARG A 49 -9.88 -2.22 5.83
C ARG A 49 -10.09 -3.04 7.08
N ARG A 50 -10.52 -2.39 8.17
CA ARG A 50 -10.80 -3.13 9.40
C ARG A 50 -12.06 -3.95 9.15
N LEU A 51 -12.07 -5.22 9.53
CA LEU A 51 -13.23 -6.10 9.32
C LEU A 51 -14.53 -5.49 9.89
N ILE A 52 -14.40 -4.75 11.00
CA ILE A 52 -15.49 -4.00 11.64
C ILE A 52 -16.17 -2.98 10.71
N GLU A 53 -15.45 -2.39 9.75
CA GLU A 53 -16.03 -1.44 8.79
C GLU A 53 -17.04 -2.12 7.86
N TYR A 54 -16.83 -3.40 7.49
CA TYR A 54 -17.82 -4.15 6.71
C TYR A 54 -19.08 -4.45 7.51
N VAL A 55 -18.91 -4.85 8.77
CA VAL A 55 -20.02 -5.19 9.67
C VAL A 55 -20.87 -3.97 10.03
N LEU A 56 -20.23 -2.81 10.24
CA LEU A 56 -20.93 -1.58 10.59
C LEU A 56 -21.44 -0.79 9.38
N SER A 57 -20.96 -1.09 8.16
CA SER A 57 -21.42 -0.42 6.94
C SER A 57 -22.96 -0.40 6.74
N PRO A 58 -23.74 -1.45 7.06
CA PRO A 58 -25.18 -1.44 6.91
C PRO A 58 -25.87 -0.60 8.00
N LEU A 59 -25.30 -0.54 9.21
CA LEU A 59 -25.83 0.25 10.30
C LEU A 59 -25.67 1.75 10.02
N LEU A 60 -24.50 2.14 9.49
CA LEU A 60 -24.24 3.52 9.09
C LEU A 60 -25.20 3.98 7.98
N ARG A 61 -25.49 3.12 6.99
CA ARG A 61 -26.48 3.44 5.93
C ARG A 61 -27.89 3.63 6.47
N LYS A 62 -28.34 2.76 7.37
CA LYS A 62 -29.68 2.85 7.98
C LYS A 62 -29.87 4.12 8.82
N VAL A 63 -28.82 4.56 9.51
CA VAL A 63 -28.86 5.81 10.29
C VAL A 63 -28.97 7.03 9.36
N ASP A 64 -28.21 7.05 8.26
CA ASP A 64 -28.26 8.14 7.27
C ASP A 64 -29.64 8.24 6.58
N GLU A 65 -30.22 7.08 6.22
CA GLU A 65 -31.56 6.99 5.63
C GLU A 65 -32.68 7.44 6.59
N SER A 66 -32.58 7.09 7.88
CA SER A 66 -33.58 7.46 8.89
C SER A 66 -33.58 8.97 9.22
N VAL A 67 -32.45 9.65 9.00
CA VAL A 67 -32.31 11.10 9.22
C VAL A 67 -32.84 11.90 8.03
N LYS A 68 -32.86 11.34 6.83
CA LYS A 68 -33.40 11.99 5.63
C LYS A 68 -34.91 11.87 5.45
N GLU A 69 -35.57 10.99 6.21
CA GLU A 69 -37.01 10.71 6.10
C GLU A 69 -37.91 11.52 7.05
N ARG A 70 -37.41 12.64 7.61
CA ARG A 70 -38.25 13.63 8.31
C ARG A 70 -38.02 15.04 7.79
#